data_AF-A0A2P6CBB0-F1
#
_entry.id   AF-A0A2P6CBB0-F1
#
_cell.length_a   1.000
_cell.length_b   1.000
_cell.length_c   1.000
_cell.angle_alpha   90.00
_cell.angle_beta   90.00
_cell.angle_gamma   90.00
#
_symmetry.space_group_name_H-M   'P 1'
#
loop_
_entity.id
_entity.type
_entity.pdbx_description
1 polymer ?
#
loop_
_entity_poly.entity_id
_entity_poly.type
_entity_poly.pdbx_seq_one_letter_code
_entity_poly.pdbx_strand_id
1 'polypeptide(L)'
;MGKLLNKLTLNKSCLIKILIMGLITLTSQLQAQDIIKFKTTEIAYKYTDSNDRWEEWSEWKDAKVLIILDTNKERIKIYSKETQIYDIAEDEGKKTNENGEDIYSLFCVNEDGSQCRLKLWKRYYKSGNIYYQLYINFSDAKYVYNMDILK
;
A
#
# COMPACT_ATOMS: atom_id res chain seq x y z
N MET A 1 24.68 61.63 -21.16
CA MET A 1 24.45 60.21 -20.76
C MET A 1 23.24 60.16 -19.83
N GLY A 2 22.04 60.05 -20.38
CA GLY A 2 20.80 59.97 -19.59
C GLY A 2 20.51 58.53 -19.17
N LYS A 3 20.38 58.28 -17.87
CA LYS A 3 19.88 57.01 -17.32
C LYS A 3 18.35 57.01 -17.39
N LEU A 4 17.79 56.18 -18.26
CA LEU A 4 16.38 55.77 -18.22
C LEU A 4 16.21 54.76 -17.08
N LEU A 5 15.78 55.22 -15.91
CA LEU A 5 15.25 54.37 -14.85
C LEU A 5 13.76 54.15 -15.13
N ASN A 6 13.43 52.96 -15.64
CA ASN A 6 12.06 52.56 -15.90
C ASN A 6 11.39 52.21 -14.55
N LYS A 7 10.52 53.08 -14.03
CA LYS A 7 9.69 52.77 -12.86
C LYS A 7 8.51 51.91 -13.31
N LEU A 8 8.59 50.60 -13.05
CA LEU A 8 7.44 49.71 -13.10
C LEU A 8 6.44 50.10 -12.01
N THR A 9 5.42 50.89 -12.36
CA THR A 9 4.28 51.15 -11.48
C THR A 9 3.28 50.01 -11.61
N LEU A 10 3.32 49.07 -10.67
CA LEU A 10 2.42 47.93 -10.65
C LEU A 10 1.02 48.38 -10.17
N ASN A 11 0.00 48.21 -11.01
CA ASN A 11 -1.39 48.60 -10.71
C ASN A 11 -1.94 47.76 -9.53
N LYS A 12 -2.70 48.37 -8.61
CA LYS A 12 -3.40 47.69 -7.49
C LYS A 12 -4.23 46.48 -7.95
N SER A 13 -4.86 46.55 -9.12
CA SER A 13 -5.59 45.40 -9.70
C SER A 13 -4.66 44.24 -10.08
N CYS A 14 -3.43 44.55 -10.53
CA CYS A 14 -2.39 43.56 -10.82
C CYS A 14 -1.83 42.94 -9.54
N LEU A 15 -1.61 43.76 -8.50
CA LEU A 15 -1.21 43.29 -7.16
C LEU A 15 -2.24 42.33 -6.55
N ILE A 16 -3.55 42.64 -6.66
CA ILE A 16 -4.63 41.77 -6.18
C ILE A 16 -4.67 40.45 -6.97
N LYS A 17 -4.49 40.51 -8.29
CA LYS A 17 -4.43 39.29 -9.13
C LYS A 17 -3.22 38.42 -8.79
N ILE A 18 -2.06 39.03 -8.53
CA ILE A 18 -0.85 38.31 -8.09
C ILE A 18 -1.07 37.70 -6.70
N LEU A 19 -1.72 38.42 -5.78
CA LEU A 19 -2.05 37.90 -4.45
C LEU A 19 -3.02 36.71 -4.52
N ILE A 20 -4.07 36.80 -5.35
CA ILE A 20 -5.02 35.71 -5.57
C ILE A 20 -4.34 34.50 -6.24
N MET A 21 -3.47 34.74 -7.23
CA MET A 21 -2.71 33.67 -7.89
C MET A 21 -1.71 33.00 -6.95
N GLY A 22 -1.08 33.75 -6.04
CA GLY A 22 -0.23 33.19 -4.99
C GLY A 22 -1.00 32.44 -3.89
N LEU A 23 -2.26 32.80 -3.64
CA LEU A 23 -3.12 32.11 -2.66
C LEU A 23 -3.62 30.75 -3.20
N ILE A 24 -3.81 30.63 -4.52
CA ILE A 24 -4.25 29.39 -5.19
C ILE A 24 -3.12 28.34 -5.24
N THR A 25 -1.84 28.75 -5.25
CA THR A 25 -0.71 27.81 -5.27
C THR A 25 -0.34 27.24 -3.91
N LEU A 26 -0.95 27.73 -2.81
CA LEU A 26 -0.65 27.23 -1.45
C LEU A 26 -1.50 26.02 -1.02
N THR A 27 -2.54 25.65 -1.80
CA THR A 27 -3.50 24.61 -1.38
C THR A 27 -3.19 23.20 -1.91
N SER A 28 -2.09 22.99 -2.62
CA SER A 28 -1.82 21.74 -3.35
C SER A 28 -0.96 20.70 -2.62
N GLN A 29 -0.76 20.78 -1.30
CA GLN A 29 0.04 19.79 -0.56
C GLN A 29 -0.73 19.15 0.60
N LEU A 30 -1.76 18.38 0.26
CA LEU A 30 -2.28 17.34 1.15
C LEU A 30 -2.23 16.00 0.39
N GLN A 31 -1.03 15.45 0.23
CA GLN A 31 -0.91 14.01 0.06
C GLN A 31 -1.08 13.45 1.47
N ALA A 32 -2.31 13.10 1.85
CA ALA A 32 -2.54 12.29 3.03
C ALA A 32 -1.92 10.92 2.72
N GLN A 33 -0.83 10.64 3.40
CA GLN A 33 0.09 9.58 3.06
C GLN A 33 0.21 8.80 4.38
N ASP A 34 -0.51 7.67 4.42
CA ASP A 34 -0.96 6.98 5.64
C ASP A 34 -0.14 5.72 5.94
N ILE A 35 0.16 5.52 7.23
CA ILE A 35 0.71 4.27 7.75
C ILE A 35 -0.44 3.42 8.28
N ILE A 36 -0.72 2.31 7.62
CA ILE A 36 -1.72 1.34 8.06
C ILE A 36 -1.02 0.19 8.77
N LYS A 37 -1.47 -0.11 9.99
CA LYS A 37 -0.91 -1.18 10.82
C LYS A 37 -1.92 -2.31 10.96
N PHE A 38 -1.43 -3.54 10.91
CA PHE A 38 -2.24 -4.74 11.12
C PHE A 38 -1.57 -5.64 12.16
N LYS A 39 -2.40 -6.32 12.94
CA LYS A 39 -1.98 -7.41 13.83
C LYS A 39 -2.46 -8.70 13.20
N THR A 40 -1.56 -9.64 12.95
CA THR A 40 -1.95 -10.95 12.46
C THR A 40 -2.48 -11.82 13.60
N THR A 41 -3.32 -12.78 13.26
CA THR A 41 -3.81 -13.83 14.16
C THR A 41 -3.22 -15.19 13.81
N GLU A 42 -3.22 -15.52 12.52
CA GLU A 42 -2.84 -16.82 12.00
C GLU A 42 -2.11 -16.68 10.66
N ILE A 43 -1.35 -17.72 10.30
CA ILE A 43 -0.68 -17.88 9.00
C ILE A 43 -0.95 -19.27 8.42
N ALA A 44 -1.11 -19.35 7.11
CA ALA A 44 -1.00 -20.59 6.34
C ALA A 44 -0.10 -20.36 5.12
N TYR A 45 0.48 -21.43 4.60
CA TYR A 45 1.39 -21.37 3.46
C TYR A 45 1.26 -22.58 2.56
N LYS A 46 1.72 -22.45 1.31
CA LYS A 46 1.89 -23.57 0.38
C LYS A 46 3.00 -23.31 -0.61
N TYR A 47 3.52 -24.38 -1.18
CA TYR A 47 4.61 -24.35 -2.15
C TYR A 47 4.25 -25.15 -3.40
N THR A 48 5.02 -24.99 -4.46
CA THR A 48 5.01 -25.89 -5.60
C THR A 48 5.90 -27.10 -5.36
N ASP A 49 5.50 -28.26 -5.89
CA ASP A 49 6.36 -29.43 -5.95
C ASP A 49 7.45 -29.27 -7.02
N SER A 50 8.30 -30.30 -7.19
CA SER A 50 9.36 -30.31 -8.22
C SER A 50 8.86 -30.26 -9.67
N ASN A 51 7.55 -30.33 -9.89
CA ASN A 51 6.90 -30.25 -11.21
C ASN A 51 6.05 -28.98 -11.34
N ASP A 52 6.30 -27.95 -10.51
CA ASP A 52 5.58 -26.68 -10.47
C ASP A 52 4.08 -26.80 -10.14
N ARG A 53 3.66 -27.92 -9.51
CA ARG A 53 2.27 -28.12 -9.09
C ARG A 53 2.07 -27.64 -7.67
N TRP A 54 1.04 -26.83 -7.43
CA TRP A 54 0.72 -26.36 -6.08
C TRP A 54 0.29 -27.50 -5.18
N GLU A 55 0.95 -27.61 -4.03
CA GLU A 55 0.48 -28.45 -2.93
C GLU A 55 -0.75 -27.83 -2.25
N GLU A 56 -1.37 -28.62 -1.37
CA GLU A 56 -2.43 -28.14 -0.48
C GLU A 56 -1.91 -27.07 0.49
N TRP A 57 -2.81 -26.21 0.96
CA TRP A 57 -2.46 -25.27 2.02
C TRP A 57 -2.11 -26.02 3.29
N SER A 58 -1.10 -25.52 4.01
CA SER A 58 -0.82 -25.97 5.38
C SER A 58 -2.03 -25.74 6.28
N GLU A 59 -2.12 -26.50 7.37
CA GLU A 59 -2.95 -26.12 8.50
C GLU A 59 -2.59 -24.69 8.97
N TRP A 60 -3.61 -23.98 9.45
CA TRP A 60 -3.41 -22.65 10.04
C TRP A 60 -2.58 -22.77 11.32
N LYS A 61 -1.66 -21.82 11.50
CA LYS A 61 -0.81 -21.73 12.69
C LYS A 61 -0.94 -20.33 13.29
N ASP A 62 -0.95 -20.26 14.62
CA ASP A 62 -0.93 -18.98 15.34
C ASP A 62 0.27 -18.12 14.90
N ALA A 63 -0.02 -16.88 14.51
CA ALA A 63 0.98 -15.89 14.13
C ALA A 63 0.54 -14.52 14.61
N LYS A 64 1.24 -13.95 15.60
CA LYS A 64 0.89 -12.66 16.22
C LYS A 64 1.93 -11.57 15.90
N VAL A 65 2.15 -11.34 14.60
CA VAL A 65 3.15 -10.39 14.10
C VAL A 65 2.51 -9.05 13.72
N LEU A 66 3.33 -8.02 13.63
CA LEU A 66 2.93 -6.69 13.16
C LEU A 66 3.21 -6.59 11.67
N ILE A 67 2.22 -6.11 10.91
CA ILE A 67 2.38 -5.73 9.51
C ILE A 67 2.17 -4.23 9.40
N ILE A 68 3.03 -3.56 8.64
CA ILE A 68 2.93 -2.12 8.34
C ILE A 68 2.91 -1.95 6.83
N LEU A 69 1.85 -1.32 6.32
CA LEU A 69 1.79 -0.74 4.98
C LEU A 69 2.07 0.76 5.12
N ASP A 70 3.19 1.20 4.56
CA ASP A 70 3.61 2.60 4.51
C ASP A 70 3.49 3.06 3.06
N THR A 71 2.39 3.76 2.73
CA THR A 71 2.12 4.20 1.35
C THR A 71 3.05 5.33 0.90
N ASN A 72 3.75 5.98 1.83
CA ASN A 72 4.69 7.08 1.58
C ASN A 72 6.01 6.55 1.08
N LYS A 73 6.43 5.43 1.67
CA LYS A 73 7.63 4.71 1.29
C LYS A 73 7.38 3.64 0.25
N GLU A 74 6.13 3.50 -0.21
CA GLU A 74 5.71 2.43 -1.11
C GLU A 74 6.21 1.06 -0.61
N ARG A 75 6.02 0.79 0.68
CA ARG A 75 6.69 -0.34 1.35
C ARG A 75 5.78 -1.05 2.33
N ILE A 76 5.88 -2.38 2.32
CA ILE A 76 5.24 -3.25 3.30
C ILE A 76 6.33 -3.92 4.15
N LYS A 77 6.15 -3.90 5.47
CA LYS A 77 7.02 -4.60 6.42
C LYS A 77 6.23 -5.59 7.25
N ILE A 78 6.76 -6.80 7.37
CA ILE A 78 6.21 -7.85 8.24
C ILE A 78 7.25 -8.17 9.30
N TYR A 79 6.94 -7.82 10.55
CA TYR A 79 7.82 -8.04 11.70
C TYR A 79 7.64 -9.47 12.22
N SER A 80 7.98 -10.45 11.38
CA SER A 80 8.05 -11.86 11.76
C SER A 80 9.38 -12.18 12.47
N LYS A 81 9.71 -13.46 12.70
CA LYS A 81 11.00 -13.83 13.31
C LYS A 81 12.17 -13.20 12.55
N GLU A 82 12.08 -13.24 11.22
CA GLU A 82 12.90 -12.44 10.33
C GLU A 82 12.02 -11.33 9.75
N THR A 83 12.52 -10.09 9.75
CA THR A 83 11.73 -8.99 9.18
C THR A 83 11.72 -9.16 7.67
N GLN A 84 10.53 -9.14 7.09
CA GLN A 84 10.35 -9.22 5.65
C GLN A 84 10.00 -7.82 5.15
N ILE A 85 10.72 -7.34 4.14
CA ILE A 85 10.44 -6.06 3.48
C ILE A 85 10.07 -6.31 2.02
N TYR A 86 8.99 -5.64 1.60
CA TYR A 86 8.47 -5.66 0.25
C TYR A 86 8.33 -4.23 -0.26
N ASP A 87 9.09 -3.89 -1.28
CA ASP A 87 8.98 -2.62 -1.99
C ASP A 87 7.90 -2.75 -3.08
N ILE A 88 6.95 -1.82 -3.09
CA ILE A 88 5.86 -1.77 -4.04
C ILE A 88 6.41 -1.14 -5.32
N ALA A 89 6.48 -1.96 -6.38
CA ALA A 89 6.91 -1.53 -7.70
C ALA A 89 5.74 -1.02 -8.55
N GLU A 90 4.53 -1.57 -8.34
CA GLU A 90 3.32 -1.12 -9.03
C GLU A 90 2.07 -1.35 -8.16
N ASP A 91 1.22 -0.33 -8.08
CA ASP A 91 -0.15 -0.47 -7.58
C ASP A 91 -1.05 -1.02 -8.71
N GLU A 92 -1.40 -2.31 -8.63
CA GLU A 92 -2.25 -2.97 -9.61
C GLU A 92 -3.76 -2.70 -9.36
N GLY A 93 -4.08 -1.94 -8.30
CA GLY A 93 -5.40 -1.42 -8.00
C GLY A 93 -6.33 -2.38 -7.26
N LYS A 94 -7.56 -1.91 -7.07
CA LYS A 94 -8.65 -2.62 -6.38
C LYS A 94 -9.57 -3.32 -7.38
N LYS A 95 -9.94 -4.56 -7.08
CA LYS A 95 -11.03 -5.30 -7.74
C LYS A 95 -12.01 -5.81 -6.68
N THR A 96 -13.27 -5.90 -7.05
CA THR A 96 -14.31 -6.52 -6.23
C THR A 96 -14.77 -7.79 -6.93
N ASN A 97 -14.79 -8.92 -6.22
CA ASN A 97 -15.22 -10.19 -6.79
C ASN A 97 -16.75 -10.33 -6.79
N GLU A 98 -17.26 -11.41 -7.39
CA GLU A 98 -18.70 -11.69 -7.48
C GLU A 98 -19.37 -11.84 -6.11
N ASN A 99 -18.60 -12.18 -5.07
CA ASN A 99 -19.07 -12.29 -3.69
C ASN A 99 -19.04 -10.95 -2.93
N GLY A 100 -18.69 -9.85 -3.60
CA GLY A 100 -18.57 -8.52 -3.00
C GLY A 100 -17.32 -8.31 -2.14
N GLU A 101 -16.35 -9.24 -2.18
CA GLU A 101 -15.08 -9.10 -1.45
C GLU A 101 -14.13 -8.20 -2.22
N ASP A 102 -13.48 -7.28 -1.50
CA ASP A 102 -12.53 -6.34 -2.07
C ASP A 102 -11.13 -6.92 -2.02
N ILE A 103 -10.42 -6.87 -3.15
CA ILE A 103 -9.06 -7.34 -3.33
C ILE A 103 -8.22 -6.20 -3.87
N TYR A 104 -7.25 -5.75 -3.09
CA TYR A 104 -6.26 -4.76 -3.51
C TYR A 104 -4.94 -5.46 -3.80
N SER A 105 -4.37 -5.24 -4.99
CA SER A 105 -3.21 -5.98 -5.50
C SER A 105 -2.03 -5.06 -5.71
N LEU A 106 -0.86 -5.49 -5.25
CA LEU A 106 0.39 -4.76 -5.33
C LEU A 106 1.46 -5.68 -5.89
N PHE A 107 2.14 -5.23 -6.95
CA PHE A 107 3.33 -5.88 -7.45
C PHE A 107 4.53 -5.39 -6.64
N CYS A 108 5.31 -6.31 -6.10
CA CYS A 108 6.38 -6.01 -5.15
C CYS A 108 7.67 -6.74 -5.47
N VAL A 109 8.77 -6.21 -4.93
CA VAL A 109 10.10 -6.83 -4.91
C VAL A 109 10.54 -6.96 -3.46
N ASN A 110 11.01 -8.15 -3.05
CA ASN A 110 11.53 -8.37 -1.70
C ASN A 110 13.01 -7.96 -1.58
N GLU A 111 13.58 -8.07 -0.39
CA GLU A 111 14.99 -7.71 -0.12
C GLU A 111 16.01 -8.52 -0.93
N ASP A 112 15.65 -9.72 -1.36
CA ASP A 112 16.49 -10.59 -2.20
C ASP A 112 16.36 -10.27 -3.69
N GLY A 113 15.56 -9.27 -4.08
CA GLY A 113 15.26 -8.94 -5.46
C GLY A 113 14.22 -9.85 -6.12
N SER A 114 13.60 -10.75 -5.36
CA SER A 114 12.55 -11.65 -5.84
C SER A 114 11.22 -10.93 -5.98
N GLN A 115 10.55 -11.17 -7.10
CA GLN A 115 9.26 -10.55 -7.42
C GLN A 115 8.10 -11.33 -6.78
N CYS A 116 7.11 -10.61 -6.28
CA CYS A 116 5.90 -11.20 -5.72
C CYS A 116 4.69 -10.28 -5.92
N ARG A 117 3.50 -10.83 -5.71
CA ARG A 117 2.25 -10.05 -5.61
C ARG A 117 1.65 -10.14 -4.24
N LEU A 118 1.54 -9.00 -3.57
CA LEU A 118 0.80 -8.90 -2.32
C LEU A 118 -0.66 -8.58 -2.63
N LYS A 119 -1.58 -9.30 -1.99
CA LYS A 119 -3.02 -9.06 -2.13
C LYS A 119 -3.66 -8.87 -0.77
N LEU A 120 -4.18 -7.68 -0.53
CA LEU A 120 -4.99 -7.35 0.64
C LEU A 120 -6.45 -7.67 0.33
N TRP A 121 -6.97 -8.68 1.00
CA TRP A 121 -8.37 -9.06 0.91
C TRP A 121 -9.14 -8.47 2.09
N LYS A 122 -10.29 -7.88 1.80
CA LYS A 122 -11.33 -7.55 2.78
C LYS A 122 -12.50 -8.47 2.54
N ARG A 123 -12.72 -9.39 3.47
CA ARG A 123 -13.68 -10.48 3.36
C ARG A 123 -14.78 -10.36 4.41
N TYR A 124 -15.86 -11.09 4.20
CA TYR A 124 -17.00 -11.12 5.10
C TYR A 124 -17.19 -12.53 5.67
N TYR A 125 -17.30 -12.64 6.98
CA TYR A 125 -17.80 -13.85 7.62
C TYR A 125 -19.26 -14.06 7.29
N LYS A 126 -19.74 -15.30 7.39
CA LYS A 126 -21.18 -15.61 7.31
C LYS A 126 -22.02 -14.86 8.35
N SER A 127 -21.41 -14.44 9.46
CA SER A 127 -22.03 -13.62 10.50
C SER A 127 -22.16 -12.12 10.14
N GLY A 128 -21.61 -11.67 9.01
CA GLY A 128 -21.59 -10.27 8.59
C GLY A 128 -20.38 -9.47 9.08
N ASN A 129 -19.54 -10.04 9.94
CA ASN A 129 -18.30 -9.39 10.39
C ASN A 129 -17.25 -9.35 9.27
N ILE A 130 -16.43 -8.31 9.23
CA ILE A 130 -15.32 -8.16 8.27
C ILE A 130 -14.05 -8.76 8.86
N TYR A 131 -13.24 -9.41 8.03
CA TYR A 131 -11.86 -9.77 8.36
C TYR A 131 -10.94 -9.50 7.17
N TYR A 132 -9.65 -9.36 7.47
CA TYR A 132 -8.64 -9.07 6.45
C TYR A 132 -7.69 -10.23 6.29
N GLN A 133 -7.25 -10.44 5.04
CA GLN A 133 -6.17 -11.37 4.74
C GLN A 133 -5.10 -10.70 3.89
N LEU A 134 -3.84 -10.97 4.20
CA LEU A 134 -2.73 -10.58 3.33
C LEU A 134 -2.14 -11.83 2.69
N TYR A 135 -2.30 -11.94 1.37
CA TYR A 135 -1.60 -12.95 0.58
C TYR A 135 -0.27 -12.39 0.08
N ILE A 136 0.78 -13.21 0.11
CA ILE A 136 2.08 -12.95 -0.49
C ILE A 136 2.32 -14.06 -1.50
N ASN A 137 2.31 -13.73 -2.80
CA ASN A 137 2.40 -14.72 -3.87
C ASN A 137 3.72 -14.57 -4.63
N PHE A 138 4.64 -15.49 -4.38
CA PHE A 138 5.77 -15.76 -5.25
C PHE A 138 5.36 -16.77 -6.34
N SER A 139 6.28 -17.06 -7.26
CA SER A 139 6.08 -18.05 -8.32
C SER A 139 5.91 -19.48 -7.76
N ASP A 140 6.65 -19.80 -6.70
CA ASP A 140 6.83 -21.12 -6.10
C ASP A 140 6.31 -21.22 -4.66
N ALA A 141 6.07 -20.08 -4.00
CA ALA A 141 5.59 -20.01 -2.63
C ALA A 141 4.40 -19.05 -2.48
N LYS A 142 3.44 -19.41 -1.62
CA LYS A 142 2.33 -18.55 -1.22
C LYS A 142 2.17 -18.57 0.29
N TYR A 143 2.02 -17.38 0.86
CA TYR A 143 1.71 -17.18 2.28
C TYR A 143 0.41 -16.41 2.39
N VAL A 144 -0.38 -16.69 3.43
CA VAL A 144 -1.55 -15.92 3.78
C VAL A 144 -1.58 -15.67 5.28
N TYR A 145 -1.80 -14.43 5.67
CA TYR A 145 -2.04 -14.03 7.06
C TYR A 145 -3.49 -13.67 7.25
N ASN A 146 -4.14 -14.19 8.30
CA ASN A 146 -5.35 -13.60 8.86
C ASN A 146 -4.93 -12.42 9.74
N MET A 147 -5.64 -11.29 9.64
CA MET A 147 -5.24 -10.09 10.35
C MET A 147 -6.38 -9.12 10.62
N ASP A 148 -6.16 -8.28 11.63
CA ASP A 148 -7.04 -7.19 12.04
C ASP A 148 -6.32 -5.85 11.89
N ILE A 149 -7.06 -4.82 11.49
CA ILE A 149 -6.54 -3.45 11.44
C ILE A 149 -6.31 -2.96 12.87
N LEU A 150 -5.12 -2.45 13.13
CA LEU A 150 -4.82 -1.69 14.34
C LEU A 150 -5.20 -0.23 14.10
N LYS A 151 -6.18 0.24 14.87
CA LYS A 151 -6.62 1.65 14.90
C LYS A 151 -5.73 2.48 15.82
#